data_AF-A0A1I4X867-F1
#
_entry.id   AF-A0A1I4X867-F1
#
_cell.length_a   1.000
_cell.length_b   1.000
_cell.length_c   1.000
_cell.angle_alpha   90.00
_cell.angle_beta   90.00
_cell.angle_gamma   90.00
#
_symmetry.space_group_name_H-M   'P 1'
#
loop_
_entity.id
_entity.type
_entity.pdbx_description
1 polymer ?
#
loop_
_entity_poly.entity_id
_entity_poly.type
_entity_poly.pdbx_seq_one_letter_code
_entity_poly.pdbx_strand_id
1 'polypeptide(L)'
;MDQAVIIKLIEQVILREYGISDRHTVNIKPAWKHAFYNPAKKNNEGAIVIKKSIFSLLVFAFPILILSIGFIAERNYKLLFIPAFAVAILIAIKHFYYNKAMIVNATGITFNDRTYYWKDYSAAFISIIVLNKSYNSNLILGKSFKSYHHSESW
;
A
#
# COMPACT_ATOMS: atom_id res chain seq x y z
N MET A 1 -26.48 12.38 -2.58
CA MET A 1 -25.40 13.07 -1.83
C MET A 1 -24.32 13.41 -2.83
N ASP A 2 -23.94 14.68 -2.96
CA ASP A 2 -22.98 15.14 -3.97
C ASP A 2 -21.57 14.60 -3.68
N GLN A 3 -20.90 14.01 -4.69
CA GLN A 3 -19.56 13.44 -4.55
C GLN A 3 -18.55 14.47 -4.04
N ALA A 4 -18.71 15.74 -4.42
CA ALA A 4 -17.85 16.83 -3.97
C ALA A 4 -17.92 17.05 -2.45
N VAL A 5 -19.09 16.84 -1.84
CA VAL A 5 -19.30 16.98 -0.39
C VAL A 5 -18.60 15.85 0.36
N ILE A 6 -18.72 14.61 -0.13
CA ILE A 6 -18.07 13.44 0.48
C ILE A 6 -16.54 13.58 0.43
N ILE A 7 -16.00 14.05 -0.70
CA ILE A 7 -14.55 14.26 -0.86
C ILE A 7 -14.04 15.28 0.16
N LYS A 8 -14.72 16.43 0.32
CA LYS A 8 -14.34 17.44 1.33
C LYS A 8 -14.41 16.90 2.76
N LEU A 9 -15.38 16.05 3.06
CA LEU A 9 -15.55 15.43 4.37
C LEU A 9 -14.39 14.47 4.67
N ILE A 10 -14.02 13.64 3.70
CA ILE A 10 -12.87 12.73 3.80
C ILE A 10 -11.58 13.54 3.96
N GLU A 11 -11.41 14.62 3.19
CA GLU A 11 -10.25 15.52 3.28
C GLU A 11 -10.10 16.10 4.68
N GLN A 12 -11.19 16.62 5.27
CA GLN A 12 -11.17 17.15 6.64
C GLN A 12 -10.83 16.09 7.68
N VAL A 13 -11.36 14.87 7.55
CA VAL A 13 -11.06 13.76 8.47
C VAL A 13 -9.57 13.41 8.42
N ILE A 14 -9.00 13.27 7.21
CA ILE A 14 -7.58 12.98 7.01
C ILE A 14 -6.71 14.10 7.58
N LEU A 15 -7.00 15.36 7.26
CA LEU A 15 -6.24 16.50 7.75
C LEU A 15 -6.23 16.57 9.28
N ARG A 16 -7.38 16.27 9.91
CA ARG A 16 -7.50 16.22 11.38
C ARG A 16 -6.71 15.05 11.98
N GLU A 17 -6.80 13.86 11.40
CA GLU A 17 -6.13 12.66 11.91
C GLU A 17 -4.60 12.77 11.83
N TYR A 18 -4.09 13.39 10.77
CA TYR A 18 -2.66 13.59 10.57
C TYR A 18 -2.14 14.93 11.12
N GLY A 19 -2.99 15.77 11.72
CA GLY A 19 -2.60 17.07 12.28
C GLY A 19 -2.09 18.07 11.23
N ILE A 20 -2.54 17.95 9.98
CA ILE A 20 -2.07 18.76 8.84
C ILE A 20 -3.06 19.90 8.60
N SER A 21 -2.57 21.13 8.46
CA SER A 21 -3.42 22.29 8.14
C SER A 21 -3.50 22.61 6.65
N ASP A 22 -2.58 22.10 5.84
CA ASP A 22 -2.51 22.38 4.40
C ASP A 22 -3.30 21.34 3.58
N ARG A 23 -4.25 21.85 2.78
CA ARG A 23 -5.10 21.04 1.88
C ARG A 23 -4.35 20.55 0.65
N HIS A 24 -3.29 21.24 0.24
CA HIS A 24 -2.50 20.86 -0.94
C HIS A 24 -1.70 19.56 -0.74
N THR A 25 -1.63 19.09 0.51
CA THR A 25 -0.92 17.88 0.90
C THR A 25 -1.73 16.60 0.67
N VAL A 26 -3.04 16.70 0.40
CA VAL A 26 -3.98 15.57 0.30
C VAL A 26 -4.68 15.57 -1.05
N ASN A 27 -4.51 14.51 -1.84
CA ASN A 27 -5.21 14.30 -3.10
C ASN A 27 -6.14 13.09 -2.99
N ILE A 28 -7.45 13.31 -3.10
CA ILE A 28 -8.47 12.26 -2.99
C ILE A 28 -9.06 11.98 -4.37
N LYS A 29 -8.99 10.73 -4.80
CA LYS A 29 -9.59 10.28 -6.06
C LYS A 29 -10.53 9.11 -5.82
N PRO A 30 -11.69 9.04 -6.50
CA PRO A 30 -12.54 7.87 -6.42
C PRO A 30 -11.80 6.61 -6.90
N ALA A 31 -11.82 5.56 -6.07
CA ALA A 31 -11.09 4.32 -6.32
C ALA A 31 -11.60 3.59 -7.57
N TRP A 32 -12.90 3.68 -7.86
CA TRP A 32 -13.52 3.06 -9.03
C TRP A 32 -12.94 3.59 -10.36
N LYS A 33 -12.54 4.86 -10.44
CA LYS A 33 -11.84 5.38 -11.64
C LYS A 33 -10.53 4.65 -11.88
N HIS A 34 -9.84 4.23 -10.82
CA HIS A 34 -8.63 3.42 -10.92
C HIS A 34 -8.89 1.92 -11.16
N ALA A 35 -10.10 1.42 -10.92
CA ALA A 35 -10.48 0.05 -11.31
C ALA A 35 -10.82 -0.04 -12.80
N PHE A 36 -11.54 0.94 -13.34
CA PHE A 36 -12.04 0.90 -14.72
C PHE A 36 -11.12 1.58 -15.74
N TYR A 37 -10.49 2.71 -15.38
CA TYR A 37 -9.76 3.60 -16.32
C TYR A 37 -8.25 3.69 -16.08
N ASN A 38 -7.66 2.83 -15.25
CA ASN A 38 -6.22 2.88 -15.00
C ASN A 38 -5.43 2.34 -16.21
N PRO A 39 -4.47 3.10 -16.76
CA PRO A 39 -3.59 2.65 -17.86
C PRO A 39 -2.54 1.60 -17.43
N ALA A 40 -2.48 1.23 -16.14
CA ALA A 40 -1.63 0.15 -15.67
C ALA A 40 -1.97 -1.18 -16.38
N LYS A 41 -0.93 -1.99 -16.68
CA LYS A 41 -1.09 -3.30 -17.31
C LYS A 41 -2.07 -4.16 -16.50
N LYS A 42 -3.24 -4.40 -17.08
CA LYS A 42 -4.20 -5.39 -16.59
C LYS A 42 -3.63 -6.78 -16.86
N ASN A 43 -3.84 -7.72 -15.95
CA ASN A 43 -3.57 -9.13 -16.22
C ASN A 43 -4.59 -9.67 -17.25
N ASN A 44 -4.44 -10.94 -17.66
CA ASN A 44 -5.35 -11.59 -18.62
C ASN A 44 -6.81 -11.65 -18.15
N GLU A 45 -7.08 -11.40 -16.86
CA GLU A 45 -8.40 -11.38 -16.22
C GLU A 45 -8.93 -9.94 -16.01
N GLY A 46 -8.24 -8.92 -16.52
CA GLY A 46 -8.64 -7.52 -16.37
C GLY A 46 -8.32 -6.89 -15.02
N ALA A 47 -7.60 -7.60 -14.13
CA ALA A 47 -7.22 -7.13 -12.80
C ALA A 47 -5.88 -6.38 -12.82
N ILE A 48 -5.78 -5.37 -11.97
CA ILE A 48 -4.56 -4.58 -11.75
C ILE A 48 -3.86 -5.16 -10.52
N VAL A 49 -2.63 -5.64 -10.72
CA VAL A 49 -1.81 -6.22 -9.65
C VAL A 49 -0.74 -5.22 -9.24
N ILE A 50 -0.90 -4.63 -8.06
CA ILE A 50 0.06 -3.69 -7.48
C ILE A 50 0.98 -4.49 -6.55
N LYS A 51 2.23 -4.66 -6.96
CA LYS A 51 3.28 -5.31 -6.17
C LYS A 51 4.20 -4.25 -5.56
N LYS A 52 4.70 -4.52 -4.36
CA LYS A 52 5.75 -3.67 -3.78
C LYS A 52 7.01 -3.72 -4.63
N SER A 53 7.64 -2.56 -4.83
CA SER A 53 8.85 -2.42 -5.61
C SER A 53 10.01 -3.19 -4.99
N ILE A 54 10.66 -4.08 -5.75
CA ILE A 54 11.80 -4.87 -5.24
C ILE A 54 13.08 -4.04 -5.09
N PHE A 55 13.10 -2.79 -5.57
CA PHE A 55 14.27 -1.92 -5.53
C PHE A 55 14.81 -1.70 -4.12
N SER A 56 13.95 -1.57 -3.12
CA SER A 56 14.36 -1.44 -1.72
C SER A 56 15.11 -2.69 -1.23
N LEU A 57 14.74 -3.90 -1.68
CA LEU A 57 15.49 -5.13 -1.37
C LEU A 57 16.87 -5.15 -2.05
N LEU A 58 16.97 -4.62 -3.28
CA LEU A 58 18.24 -4.55 -4.01
C LEU A 58 19.27 -3.64 -3.31
N VAL A 59 18.81 -2.53 -2.72
CA VAL A 59 19.66 -1.63 -1.94
C VAL A 59 20.31 -2.36 -0.76
N PHE A 60 19.59 -3.26 -0.08
CA PHE A 60 20.15 -4.07 1.01
C PHE A 60 20.99 -5.27 0.53
N ALA A 61 20.72 -5.79 -0.66
CA ALA A 61 21.50 -6.90 -1.23
C ALA A 61 22.92 -6.48 -1.63
N PHE A 62 23.09 -5.23 -2.08
CA PHE A 62 24.39 -4.71 -2.53
C PHE A 62 25.51 -4.75 -1.47
N PRO A 63 25.33 -4.23 -0.23
CA PRO A 63 26.38 -4.30 0.80
C PRO A 63 26.69 -5.74 1.23
N ILE A 64 25.71 -6.64 1.22
CA ILE A 64 25.91 -8.06 1.54
C ILE A 64 26.83 -8.72 0.50
N LEU A 65 26.64 -8.39 -0.77
CA LEU A 65 27.50 -8.87 -1.85
C LEU A 65 28.93 -8.33 -1.70
N ILE A 66 29.10 -7.04 -1.40
CA ILE A 66 30.42 -6.45 -1.14
C ILE A 66 31.11 -7.12 0.05
N LEU A 67 30.41 -7.31 1.17
CA LEU A 67 30.95 -8.00 2.34
C LEU A 67 31.36 -9.43 2.04
N SER A 68 30.55 -10.15 1.24
CA SER A 68 30.86 -11.51 0.81
C SER A 68 32.16 -11.55 -0.01
N ILE A 69 32.31 -10.63 -0.97
CA ILE A 69 33.52 -10.52 -1.79
C ILE A 69 34.74 -10.18 -0.92
N GLY A 70 34.58 -9.26 0.04
CA GLY A 70 35.64 -8.90 1.00
C GLY A 70 36.14 -10.10 1.79
N PHE A 71 35.24 -10.89 2.38
CA PHE A 71 35.62 -12.08 3.13
C PHE A 71 36.27 -13.17 2.25
N ILE A 72 35.84 -13.32 1.00
CA ILE A 72 36.47 -14.25 0.05
C ILE A 72 37.88 -13.78 -0.31
N ALA A 73 38.06 -12.48 -0.58
CA ALA A 73 39.35 -11.90 -0.94
C ALA A 73 40.38 -12.05 0.20
N GLU A 74 39.94 -11.87 1.45
CA GLU A 74 40.77 -12.08 2.64
C GLU A 74 40.93 -13.57 3.03
N ARG A 75 40.31 -14.50 2.29
CA ARG A 75 40.27 -15.94 2.60
C ARG A 75 39.68 -16.25 3.98
N ASN A 76 38.87 -15.35 4.51
CA ASN A 76 38.18 -15.44 5.79
C ASN A 76 36.86 -16.20 5.65
N TYR A 77 36.92 -17.46 5.21
CA TYR A 77 35.72 -18.28 4.95
C TYR A 77 34.86 -18.53 6.20
N LYS A 78 35.49 -18.50 7.38
CA LYS A 78 34.78 -18.63 8.67
C LYS A 78 33.79 -17.50 8.91
N LEU A 79 33.93 -16.33 8.28
CA LEU A 79 33.02 -15.21 8.47
C LEU A 79 31.90 -15.15 7.40
N LEU A 80 31.91 -16.07 6.42
CA LEU A 80 30.87 -16.12 5.39
C LEU A 80 29.47 -16.49 5.91
N PHE A 81 29.35 -16.98 7.14
CA PHE A 81 28.03 -17.19 7.74
C PHE A 81 27.29 -15.87 7.96
N ILE A 82 27.99 -14.74 8.15
CA ILE A 82 27.37 -13.42 8.35
C ILE A 82 26.57 -12.99 7.12
N PRO A 83 27.16 -12.89 5.90
CA PRO A 83 26.39 -12.58 4.71
C PRO A 83 25.38 -13.68 4.37
N ALA A 84 25.69 -14.96 4.61
CA ALA A 84 24.73 -16.04 4.38
C ALA A 84 23.46 -15.88 5.24
N PHE A 85 23.62 -15.52 6.51
CA PHE A 85 22.51 -15.23 7.41
C PHE A 85 21.73 -13.99 6.97
N ALA A 86 22.42 -12.94 6.54
CA ALA A 86 21.78 -11.74 6.00
C ALA A 86 20.95 -12.03 4.72
N VAL A 87 21.43 -12.93 3.85
CA VAL A 87 20.67 -13.42 2.69
C VAL A 87 19.42 -14.17 3.13
N ALA A 88 19.51 -15.03 4.15
CA ALA A 88 18.35 -15.75 4.68
C ALA A 88 17.26 -14.79 5.20
N ILE A 89 17.66 -13.72 5.91
CA ILE A 89 16.76 -12.67 6.37
C ILE A 89 16.11 -11.94 5.18
N LEU A 90 16.89 -11.57 4.15
CA LEU A 90 16.35 -10.91 2.96
C LEU A 90 15.32 -11.78 2.23
N ILE A 91 15.57 -13.09 2.14
CA ILE A 91 14.62 -14.05 1.56
C ILE A 91 13.33 -14.09 2.39
N ALA A 92 13.43 -14.13 3.71
CA ALA A 92 12.27 -14.08 4.60
C ALA A 92 11.47 -12.78 4.41
N ILE A 93 12.14 -11.62 4.39
CA ILE A 93 11.50 -10.31 4.14
C ILE A 93 10.79 -10.29 2.78
N LYS A 94 11.45 -10.79 1.72
CA LYS A 94 10.85 -10.89 0.39
C LYS A 94 9.58 -11.75 0.42
N HIS A 95 9.64 -12.91 1.06
CA HIS A 95 8.52 -13.84 1.12
C HIS A 95 7.33 -13.28 1.90
N PHE A 96 7.54 -12.75 3.11
CA PHE A 96 6.46 -12.30 3.98
C PHE A 96 5.92 -10.90 3.64
N TYR A 97 6.76 -10.02 3.09
CA TYR A 97 6.43 -8.60 2.93
C TYR A 97 6.25 -8.13 1.49
N TYR A 98 6.95 -8.74 0.52
CA TYR A 98 6.92 -8.32 -0.89
C TYR A 98 6.05 -9.20 -1.79
N ASN A 99 5.74 -10.43 -1.38
CA ASN A 99 4.76 -11.26 -2.10
C ASN A 99 3.31 -10.80 -1.90
N LYS A 100 3.05 -9.94 -0.92
CA LYS A 100 1.73 -9.35 -0.71
C LYS A 100 1.44 -8.37 -1.86
N ALA A 101 0.57 -8.79 -2.77
CA ALA A 101 0.08 -7.97 -3.86
C ALA A 101 -1.32 -7.43 -3.50
N MET A 102 -1.56 -6.16 -3.83
CA MET A 102 -2.92 -5.65 -3.88
C MET A 102 -3.47 -5.94 -5.28
N ILE A 103 -4.62 -6.63 -5.34
CA ILE A 103 -5.29 -6.95 -6.60
C ILE A 103 -6.57 -6.12 -6.66
N VAL A 104 -6.68 -5.27 -7.68
CA VAL A 104 -7.87 -4.44 -7.92
C VAL A 104 -8.56 -4.99 -9.16
N ASN A 105 -9.82 -5.41 -9.05
CA ASN A 105 -10.60 -5.93 -10.17
C ASN A 105 -12.00 -5.28 -10.23
N ALA A 106 -12.80 -5.69 -11.20
CA ALA A 106 -14.16 -5.16 -11.38
C ALA A 106 -15.13 -5.50 -10.23
N THR A 107 -14.80 -6.50 -9.40
CA THR A 107 -15.66 -6.96 -8.29
C THR A 107 -15.27 -6.39 -6.93
N GLY A 108 -14.00 -6.01 -6.74
CA GLY A 108 -13.49 -5.49 -5.49
C GLY A 108 -11.99 -5.25 -5.47
N ILE A 109 -11.47 -5.09 -4.26
CA ILE A 109 -10.03 -5.04 -3.96
C ILE A 109 -9.68 -6.21 -3.07
N THR A 110 -8.65 -6.98 -3.43
CA THR A 110 -8.05 -7.98 -2.55
C THR A 110 -6.73 -7.45 -2.00
N PHE A 111 -6.63 -7.41 -0.67
CA PHE A 111 -5.46 -6.92 0.05
C PHE A 111 -5.28 -7.71 1.34
N ASN A 112 -4.05 -8.15 1.64
CA ASN A 112 -3.73 -8.95 2.84
C ASN A 112 -4.69 -10.14 3.05
N ASP A 113 -4.89 -10.95 2.00
CA ASP A 113 -5.74 -12.14 2.03
C ASP A 113 -7.23 -11.87 2.37
N ARG A 114 -7.65 -10.61 2.30
CA ARG A 114 -9.05 -10.19 2.44
C ARG A 114 -9.54 -9.56 1.15
N THR A 115 -10.74 -9.95 0.74
CA THR A 115 -11.42 -9.37 -0.41
C THR A 115 -12.50 -8.40 0.05
N TYR A 116 -12.39 -7.17 -0.41
CA TYR A 116 -13.31 -6.06 -0.18
C TYR A 116 -14.16 -5.87 -1.44
N TYR A 117 -15.39 -6.38 -1.45
CA TYR A 117 -16.26 -6.29 -2.63
C TYR A 117 -16.87 -4.90 -2.76
N TRP A 118 -16.91 -4.35 -3.98
CA TRP A 118 -17.49 -3.03 -4.22
C TRP A 118 -18.95 -2.94 -3.78
N LYS A 119 -19.72 -4.03 -3.92
CA LYS A 119 -21.14 -4.11 -3.55
C LYS A 119 -21.40 -3.85 -2.06
N ASP A 120 -20.41 -4.09 -1.20
CA ASP A 120 -20.56 -3.96 0.25
C ASP A 120 -20.32 -2.52 0.74
N TYR A 121 -19.88 -1.63 -0.16
CA TYR A 121 -19.52 -0.25 0.13
C TYR A 121 -20.29 0.70 -0.78
N SER A 122 -20.79 1.80 -0.21
CA SER A 122 -21.47 2.84 -0.99
C SER A 122 -20.52 3.77 -1.71
N ALA A 123 -19.28 3.87 -1.24
CA ALA A 123 -18.24 4.65 -1.90
C ALA A 123 -16.84 4.11 -1.57
N ALA A 124 -15.90 4.28 -2.50
CA ALA A 124 -14.50 3.95 -2.28
C ALA A 124 -13.60 5.05 -2.86
N PHE A 125 -12.61 5.48 -2.09
CA PHE A 125 -11.68 6.54 -2.43
C PHE A 125 -10.24 6.10 -2.15
N ILE A 126 -9.30 6.60 -2.94
CA ILE A 126 -7.86 6.51 -2.69
C ILE A 126 -7.42 7.91 -2.29
N SER A 127 -6.83 8.03 -1.10
CA SER A 127 -6.17 9.27 -0.67
C SER A 127 -4.67 9.13 -0.82
N ILE A 128 -4.04 10.09 -1.49
CA ILE A 128 -2.59 10.23 -1.58
C ILE A 128 -2.22 11.42 -0.72
N ILE A 129 -1.45 11.17 0.34
CA ILE A 129 -0.96 12.17 1.28
C ILE A 129 0.54 12.33 1.05
N VAL A 130 1.00 13.56 0.82
CA VAL A 130 2.41 13.87 0.56
C VAL A 130 3.02 14.58 1.77
N LEU A 131 3.46 13.84 2.77
CA LEU A 131 4.08 14.40 3.98
C LEU A 131 5.60 14.31 3.89
N ASN A 132 6.31 15.43 4.03
CA ASN A 132 7.79 15.46 4.11
C ASN A 132 8.49 14.62 3.03
N LYS A 133 8.06 14.74 1.76
CA LYS A 133 8.56 13.95 0.61
C LYS A 133 8.26 12.44 0.65
N SER A 134 7.49 11.97 1.64
CA SER A 134 6.95 10.61 1.68
C SER A 134 5.54 10.59 1.08
N TYR A 135 5.28 9.61 0.21
CA TYR A 135 3.96 9.37 -0.36
C TYR A 135 3.27 8.26 0.43
N ASN A 136 2.22 8.62 1.15
CA ASN A 136 1.33 7.65 1.79
C ASN A 136 0.04 7.55 0.97
N SER A 137 -0.32 6.33 0.58
CA SER A 137 -1.56 6.05 -0.14
C SER A 137 -2.46 5.17 0.71
N ASN A 138 -3.65 5.66 1.04
CA ASN A 138 -4.64 4.93 1.81
C ASN A 138 -5.88 4.64 0.95
N LEU A 139 -6.46 3.46 1.15
CA LEU A 139 -7.76 3.10 0.59
C LEU A 139 -8.84 3.36 1.64
N ILE A 140 -9.83 4.16 1.28
CA ILE A 140 -10.93 4.56 2.15
C ILE A 140 -12.21 3.94 1.60
N LEU A 141 -12.83 3.06 2.39
CA LEU A 141 -14.06 2.36 2.03
C LEU A 141 -15.20 2.92 2.87
N GLY A 142 -16.08 3.68 2.24
CA GLY A 142 -17.31 4.19 2.85
C GLY A 142 -18.38 3.11 2.81
N LYS A 143 -18.65 2.48 3.96
CA LYS A 143 -19.85 1.64 4.10
C LYS A 143 -21.07 2.56 4.10
N SER A 144 -22.16 2.11 3.49
CA SER A 144 -23.44 2.83 3.52
C SER A 144 -23.72 3.32 4.94
N PHE A 145 -23.94 4.63 5.12
CA PHE A 145 -24.69 5.11 6.27
C PHE A 145 -26.11 4.53 6.13
N LYS A 146 -26.31 3.30 6.61
CA LYS A 146 -27.60 3.03 7.25
C LYS A 146 -27.66 4.03 8.39
N SER A 147 -28.56 4.99 8.26
CA SER A 147 -29.01 5.85 9.34
C SER A 147 -29.53 4.96 10.48
N TYR A 148 -28.61 4.41 11.27
CA TYR A 148 -28.93 3.91 12.59
C TYR A 148 -28.87 5.11 13.51
N HIS A 149 -30.02 5.77 13.64
CA HIS A 149 -30.35 6.45 14.88
C HIS A 149 -30.42 5.35 15.94
N HIS A 150 -29.31 5.15 16.65
CA HIS A 150 -29.38 4.56 17.97
C HIS A 150 -28.51 5.45 18.87
N SER A 151 -29.16 6.46 19.43
CA SER A 151 -28.70 7.05 20.67
C SER A 151 -28.86 5.99 21.75
N GLU A 152 -27.77 5.48 22.30
CA GLU A 152 -27.75 5.11 23.71
C GLU A 152 -26.39 5.50 24.29
N SER A 153 -26.48 6.46 25.21
CA SER A 153 -25.50 6.81 26.22
C SER A 153 -25.53 5.74 27.31
N TRP A 154 -24.38 5.10 27.59
CA TRP A 154 -23.87 4.76 28.94
C TRP A 154 -22.37 4.51 28.82
#